data_AF-A0A931LFR4-F1
#
_entry.id   AF-A0A931LFR4-F1
#
_cell.length_a   1.000
_cell.length_b   1.000
_cell.length_c   1.000
_cell.angle_alpha   90.00
_cell.angle_beta   90.00
_cell.angle_gamma   90.00
#
_symmetry.space_group_name_H-M   'P 1'
#
loop_
_entity.id
_entity.type
_entity.pdbx_description
1 polymer ?
#
loop_
_entity_poly.entity_id
_entity_poly.type
_entity_poly.pdbx_seq_one_letter_code
_entity_poly.pdbx_strand_id
1 'polypeptide(L)'
;MTDETGSVLEVLEATRRRRAICAEGFRATLAGLDGVHVHVEPINADAEAHGLRRADLRTDVESALREDGMTALTQTMLFAAATPGTPVLHVDVMTVWLDGRYAYSVRLELWQSVRLTRAPSVMALALTWSAPQIVGVVAVEHLADVRDAVRAAVAGFLEDCHLATSRAAMKKKTDDG
;
A
#
# COMPACT_ATOMS: atom_id res chain seq x y z
N MET A 1 -29.43 14.74 34.04
CA MET A 1 -28.09 15.26 33.69
C MET A 1 -27.30 14.05 33.23
N THR A 2 -27.42 13.78 31.93
CA THR A 2 -27.02 12.52 31.30
C THR A 2 -25.53 12.53 30.97
N ASP A 3 -24.93 11.38 31.23
CA ASP A 3 -23.58 10.95 30.95
C ASP A 3 -23.27 11.03 29.43
N GLU A 4 -22.69 12.14 28.98
CA GLU A 4 -22.20 12.31 27.61
C GLU A 4 -20.73 11.89 27.45
N THR A 5 -20.03 11.59 28.55
CA THR A 5 -18.59 11.27 28.53
C THR A 5 -18.32 9.78 28.34
N GLY A 6 -19.21 8.90 28.82
CA GLY A 6 -19.14 7.46 28.54
C GLY A 6 -19.33 7.11 27.05
N SER A 7 -20.12 7.91 26.32
CA SER A 7 -20.47 7.64 24.92
C SER A 7 -19.31 7.84 23.93
N VAL A 8 -18.48 8.86 24.11
CA VAL A 8 -17.39 9.16 23.16
C VAL A 8 -16.26 8.14 23.28
N LEU A 9 -15.92 7.70 24.49
CA LEU A 9 -14.88 6.70 24.70
C LEU A 9 -15.32 5.33 24.15
N GLU A 10 -16.57 4.93 24.37
CA GLU A 10 -17.14 3.70 23.79
C GLU A 10 -17.19 3.74 22.26
N VAL A 11 -17.56 4.88 21.66
CA VAL A 11 -17.54 5.07 20.20
C VAL A 11 -16.10 5.00 19.66
N LEU A 12 -15.14 5.59 20.36
CA LEU A 12 -13.72 5.53 19.98
C LEU A 12 -13.15 4.12 20.11
N GLU A 13 -13.49 3.38 21.16
CA GLU A 13 -13.09 1.98 21.35
C GLU A 13 -13.75 1.05 20.33
N ALA A 14 -15.04 1.22 20.04
CA ALA A 14 -15.75 0.48 19.00
C ALA A 14 -15.16 0.79 17.61
N THR A 15 -14.79 2.05 17.36
CA THR A 15 -14.10 2.45 16.14
C THR A 15 -12.70 1.84 16.07
N ARG A 16 -11.94 1.80 17.17
CA ARG A 16 -10.63 1.13 17.23
C ARG A 16 -10.75 -0.37 16.98
N ARG A 17 -11.71 -1.06 17.60
CA ARG A 17 -11.97 -2.50 17.41
C ARG A 17 -12.37 -2.81 15.96
N ARG A 18 -13.29 -2.01 15.39
CA ARG A 18 -13.72 -2.18 14.00
C ARG A 18 -12.58 -1.90 13.02
N ARG A 19 -11.75 -0.90 13.29
CA ARG A 19 -10.56 -0.58 12.49
C ARG A 19 -9.51 -1.69 12.56
N ALA A 20 -9.35 -2.35 13.71
CA ALA A 20 -8.46 -3.51 13.86
C ALA A 20 -8.95 -4.73 13.05
N ILE A 21 -10.26 -5.05 13.07
CA ILE A 21 -10.83 -6.16 12.29
C ILE A 21 -10.73 -5.90 10.79
N CYS A 22 -11.03 -4.68 10.33
CA CYS A 22 -10.87 -4.32 8.93
C CYS A 22 -9.39 -4.36 8.50
N ALA A 23 -8.48 -3.84 9.32
CA ALA A 23 -7.04 -3.88 9.07
C ALA A 23 -6.51 -5.33 8.99
N GLU A 24 -7.03 -6.23 9.82
CA GLU A 24 -6.69 -7.65 9.78
C GLU A 24 -7.24 -8.34 8.51
N GLY A 25 -8.47 -8.00 8.09
CA GLY A 25 -9.05 -8.46 6.83
C GLY A 25 -8.27 -7.99 5.59
N PHE A 26 -7.81 -6.73 5.58
CA PHE A 26 -6.96 -6.20 4.51
C PHE A 26 -5.58 -6.85 4.51
N ARG A 27 -4.97 -7.09 5.67
CA ARG A 27 -3.69 -7.82 5.75
C ARG A 27 -3.82 -9.25 5.22
N ALA A 28 -4.94 -9.92 5.49
CA ALA A 28 -5.18 -11.28 5.01
C ALA A 28 -5.18 -11.40 3.48
N THR A 29 -5.48 -10.32 2.73
CA THR A 29 -5.45 -10.34 1.26
C THR A 29 -4.02 -10.41 0.69
N LEU A 30 -3.01 -10.16 1.52
CA LEU A 30 -1.60 -10.19 1.14
C LEU A 30 -0.98 -11.58 1.16
N ALA A 31 -1.64 -12.55 1.81
CA ALA A 31 -1.09 -13.88 1.98
C ALA A 31 -0.90 -14.58 0.62
N GLY A 32 0.31 -15.08 0.37
CA GLY A 32 0.65 -15.79 -0.88
C GLY A 32 0.92 -14.88 -2.07
N LEU A 33 1.18 -13.59 -1.85
CA LEU A 33 1.72 -12.71 -2.89
C LEU A 33 3.21 -13.02 -3.13
N ASP A 34 3.53 -13.53 -4.31
CA ASP A 34 4.91 -13.82 -4.74
C ASP A 34 5.52 -12.69 -5.60
N GLY A 35 4.68 -11.76 -6.06
CA GLY A 35 5.09 -10.65 -6.92
C GLY A 35 4.00 -9.62 -7.13
N VAL A 36 4.41 -8.40 -7.44
CA VAL A 36 3.53 -7.26 -7.73
C VAL A 36 4.06 -6.45 -8.91
N HIS A 37 3.17 -5.86 -9.69
CA HIS A 37 3.53 -4.86 -10.69
C HIS A 37 3.56 -3.47 -10.06
N VAL A 38 4.67 -2.76 -10.15
CA VAL A 38 4.79 -1.39 -9.61
C VAL A 38 4.24 -0.38 -10.59
N HIS A 39 3.19 0.34 -10.20
CA HIS A 39 2.63 1.45 -10.94
C HIS A 39 2.83 2.76 -10.15
N VAL A 40 3.78 3.58 -10.58
CA VAL A 40 3.97 4.94 -10.03
C VAL A 40 3.18 5.92 -10.87
N GLU A 41 2.36 6.78 -10.27
CA GLU A 41 1.65 7.87 -10.96
C GLU A 41 2.62 8.93 -11.53
N PRO A 42 2.17 9.78 -12.48
CA PRO A 42 2.93 10.96 -12.89
C PRO A 42 3.22 11.91 -11.71
N ILE A 43 4.44 12.43 -11.66
CA ILE A 43 4.85 13.42 -10.67
C ILE A 43 4.58 14.83 -11.23
N ASN A 44 4.22 15.77 -10.35
CA ASN A 44 4.03 17.16 -10.75
C ASN A 44 5.30 17.72 -11.41
N ALA A 45 5.12 18.46 -12.51
CA ALA A 45 6.23 18.87 -13.38
C ALA A 45 7.29 19.73 -12.68
N ASP A 46 6.89 20.52 -11.69
CA ASP A 46 7.78 21.36 -10.89
C ASP A 46 8.62 20.52 -9.90
N ALA A 47 8.01 19.54 -9.22
CA ALA A 47 8.74 18.60 -8.37
C ALA A 47 9.68 17.71 -9.21
N GLU A 48 9.25 17.29 -10.41
CA GLU A 48 10.14 16.62 -11.36
C GLU A 48 11.31 17.54 -11.73
N ALA A 49 11.05 18.78 -12.14
CA ALA A 49 12.11 19.74 -12.50
C ALA A 49 13.16 19.91 -11.39
N HIS A 50 12.74 19.85 -10.12
CA HIS A 50 13.60 19.90 -8.94
C HIS A 50 14.22 18.55 -8.53
N GLY A 51 13.98 17.47 -9.28
CA GLY A 51 14.72 16.21 -9.16
C GLY A 51 13.93 15.01 -8.65
N LEU A 52 12.65 15.15 -8.30
CA LEU A 52 11.81 14.00 -7.92
C LEU A 52 11.32 13.27 -9.18
N ARG A 53 12.14 12.37 -9.72
CA ARG A 53 11.79 11.65 -10.97
C ARG A 53 10.93 10.43 -10.67
N ARG A 54 9.87 10.24 -11.46
CA ARG A 54 9.04 9.01 -11.44
C ARG A 54 9.86 7.73 -11.61
N ALA A 55 10.87 7.75 -12.49
CA ALA A 55 11.72 6.60 -12.74
C ALA A 55 12.56 6.20 -11.51
N ASP A 56 13.02 7.18 -10.74
CA ASP A 56 13.79 6.93 -9.52
C ASP A 56 12.91 6.30 -8.43
N LEU A 57 11.69 6.82 -8.24
CA LEU A 57 10.70 6.22 -7.33
C LEU A 57 10.37 4.78 -7.71
N ARG A 58 10.16 4.52 -9.00
CA ARG A 58 9.91 3.16 -9.48
C ARG A 58 11.09 2.24 -9.20
N THR A 59 12.31 2.71 -9.46
CA THR A 59 13.55 1.95 -9.23
C THR A 59 13.74 1.65 -7.75
N ASP A 60 13.45 2.60 -6.86
CA ASP A 60 13.52 2.41 -5.41
C ASP A 60 12.55 1.32 -4.95
N VAL A 61 11.28 1.41 -5.38
CA VAL A 61 10.24 0.45 -5.00
C VAL A 61 10.57 -0.94 -5.52
N GLU A 62 10.90 -1.07 -6.81
CA GLU A 62 11.25 -2.37 -7.41
C GLU A 62 12.50 -2.98 -6.76
N SER A 63 13.45 -2.16 -6.30
CA SER A 63 14.64 -2.64 -5.61
C SER A 63 14.33 -3.15 -4.22
N ALA A 64 13.55 -2.42 -3.43
CA ALA A 64 13.09 -2.86 -2.13
C ALA A 64 12.30 -4.19 -2.21
N LEU A 65 11.42 -4.34 -3.21
CA LEU A 65 10.70 -5.60 -3.45
C LEU A 65 11.67 -6.76 -3.72
N ARG A 66 12.63 -6.55 -4.63
CA ARG A 66 13.62 -7.59 -5.00
C ARG A 66 14.53 -7.98 -3.85
N GLU A 67 14.96 -7.02 -3.03
CA GLU A 67 15.79 -7.25 -1.84
C GLU A 67 15.08 -8.10 -0.79
N ASP A 68 13.76 -7.97 -0.69
CA ASP A 68 12.91 -8.76 0.21
C ASP A 68 12.42 -10.09 -0.42
N GLY A 69 12.87 -10.39 -1.64
CA GLY A 69 12.52 -11.64 -2.34
C GLY A 69 11.18 -11.63 -3.07
N MET A 70 10.51 -10.48 -3.16
CA MET A 70 9.27 -10.33 -3.92
C MET A 70 9.55 -9.93 -5.38
N THR A 71 8.84 -10.59 -6.31
CA THR A 71 9.06 -10.36 -7.74
C THR A 71 8.45 -9.03 -8.20
N ALA A 72 9.28 -8.14 -8.75
CA ALA A 72 8.82 -6.95 -9.47
C ALA A 72 8.32 -7.36 -10.87
N LEU A 73 7.01 -7.47 -11.05
CA LEU A 73 6.39 -7.97 -12.27
C LEU A 73 6.48 -6.94 -13.41
N THR A 74 6.87 -7.40 -14.59
CA THR A 74 6.70 -6.62 -15.82
C THR A 74 5.21 -6.53 -16.19
N GLN A 75 4.85 -5.54 -17.01
CA GLN A 75 3.48 -5.39 -17.50
C GLN A 75 3.00 -6.65 -18.25
N THR A 76 3.88 -7.31 -19.01
CA THR A 76 3.55 -8.56 -19.70
C THR A 76 3.29 -9.70 -18.72
N MET A 77 4.11 -9.83 -17.68
CA MET A 77 3.95 -10.86 -16.64
C MET A 77 2.68 -10.67 -15.81
N LEU A 78 2.25 -9.41 -15.60
CA LEU A 78 1.05 -9.07 -14.83
C LEU A 78 -0.22 -9.73 -15.39
N PHE A 79 -0.30 -9.92 -16.71
CA PHE A 79 -1.45 -10.54 -17.39
C PHE A 79 -1.24 -12.01 -17.73
N ALA A 80 -0.12 -12.61 -17.33
CA ALA A 80 0.12 -14.04 -17.54
C ALA A 80 -0.78 -14.88 -16.63
N ALA A 81 -1.20 -16.05 -17.11
CA ALA A 81 -2.04 -16.97 -16.33
C ALA A 81 -1.40 -17.42 -15.01
N ALA A 82 -0.07 -17.39 -14.92
CA ALA A 82 0.70 -17.70 -13.72
C ALA A 82 0.67 -16.60 -12.65
N THR A 83 0.11 -15.42 -12.96
CA THR A 83 -0.01 -14.28 -12.05
C THR A 83 -1.49 -14.09 -11.66
N PRO A 84 -2.02 -14.89 -10.74
CA PRO A 84 -3.41 -14.77 -10.33
C PRO A 84 -3.66 -13.41 -9.65
N GLY A 85 -4.83 -12.84 -9.88
CA GLY A 85 -5.27 -11.65 -9.16
C GLY A 85 -4.69 -10.33 -9.65
N THR A 86 -3.79 -10.30 -10.65
CA THR A 86 -3.28 -9.04 -11.25
C THR A 86 -2.82 -8.03 -10.18
N PRO A 87 -1.87 -8.39 -9.30
CA PRO A 87 -1.50 -7.55 -8.17
C PRO A 87 -0.69 -6.33 -8.64
N VAL A 88 -1.25 -5.14 -8.40
CA VAL A 88 -0.64 -3.86 -8.77
C VAL A 88 -0.36 -3.07 -7.49
N LEU A 89 0.91 -2.80 -7.23
CA LEU A 89 1.34 -1.89 -6.17
C LEU A 89 1.36 -0.46 -6.74
N HIS A 90 0.32 0.29 -6.41
CA HIS A 90 0.10 1.67 -6.84
C HIS A 90 0.82 2.63 -5.89
N VAL A 91 1.63 3.52 -6.48
CA VAL A 91 2.41 4.54 -5.76
C VAL A 91 2.01 5.90 -6.30
N ASP A 92 1.45 6.73 -5.42
CA ASP A 92 1.05 8.09 -5.75
C ASP A 92 1.75 9.08 -4.83
N VAL A 93 2.46 10.03 -5.43
CA VAL A 93 3.18 11.09 -4.74
C VAL A 93 2.69 12.41 -5.28
N MET A 94 1.85 13.07 -4.48
CA MET A 94 1.31 14.38 -4.80
C MET A 94 2.13 15.46 -4.11
N THR A 95 2.44 16.52 -4.84
CA THR A 95 3.22 17.65 -4.32
C THR A 95 2.54 18.98 -4.62
N VAL A 96 2.64 19.92 -3.69
CA VAL A 96 2.19 21.31 -3.83
C VAL A 96 3.34 22.24 -3.49
N TRP A 97 3.70 23.11 -4.42
CA TRP A 97 4.73 24.12 -4.21
C TRP A 97 4.29 25.18 -3.20
N LEU A 98 5.19 25.52 -2.28
CA LEU A 98 5.03 26.48 -1.20
C LEU A 98 6.33 27.28 -1.03
N ASP A 99 6.59 28.24 -1.94
CA ASP A 99 7.67 29.23 -1.88
C ASP A 99 9.01 28.70 -1.30
N GLY A 100 9.67 27.81 -2.05
CA GLY A 100 10.95 27.19 -1.65
C GLY A 100 10.78 25.83 -0.97
N ARG A 101 9.54 25.39 -0.77
CA ARG A 101 9.21 24.10 -0.14
C ARG A 101 8.14 23.37 -0.93
N TYR A 102 8.00 22.09 -0.64
CA TYR A 102 6.91 21.25 -1.09
C TYR A 102 6.12 20.72 0.09
N ALA A 103 4.81 20.94 0.12
CA ALA A 103 3.93 20.02 0.83
C ALA A 103 3.76 18.77 -0.03
N TYR A 104 3.81 17.60 0.56
CA TYR A 104 3.65 16.34 -0.17
C TYR A 104 2.75 15.35 0.56
N SER A 105 2.19 14.43 -0.21
CA SER A 105 1.57 13.22 0.31
C SER A 105 2.01 11.99 -0.47
N VAL A 106 2.35 10.91 0.24
CA VAL A 106 2.64 9.60 -0.33
C VAL A 106 1.50 8.65 0.00
N ARG A 107 1.00 7.98 -1.02
CA ARG A 107 -0.03 6.95 -0.94
C ARG A 107 0.47 5.69 -1.62
N LEU A 108 0.42 4.59 -0.89
CA LEU A 108 0.80 3.26 -1.35
C LEU A 108 -0.38 2.32 -1.15
N GLU A 109 -0.84 1.73 -2.24
CA GLU A 109 -2.02 0.86 -2.26
C GLU A 109 -1.74 -0.41 -3.05
N LEU A 110 -2.29 -1.53 -2.61
CA LEU A 110 -2.31 -2.75 -3.40
C LEU A 110 -3.70 -2.91 -4.02
N TRP A 111 -3.73 -3.03 -5.33
CA TRP A 111 -4.93 -3.33 -6.09
C TRP A 111 -4.87 -4.76 -6.62
N GLN A 112 -5.95 -5.52 -6.43
CA GLN A 112 -6.07 -6.91 -6.87
C GLN A 112 -7.42 -7.15 -7.54
N SER A 113 -7.44 -8.06 -8.51
CA SER A 113 -8.65 -8.57 -9.16
C SER A 113 -9.45 -9.41 -8.18
N VAL A 114 -10.69 -9.01 -7.95
CA VAL A 114 -11.65 -9.66 -7.06
C VAL A 114 -12.92 -10.05 -7.79
N ARG A 115 -13.66 -11.03 -7.24
CA ARG A 115 -15.00 -11.41 -7.69
C ARG A 115 -16.05 -11.01 -6.66
N LEU A 116 -17.20 -10.56 -7.13
CA LEU A 116 -18.31 -10.22 -6.25
C LEU A 116 -19.06 -11.47 -5.79
N THR A 117 -19.29 -11.64 -4.49
CA THR A 117 -20.07 -12.77 -3.96
C THR A 117 -21.48 -12.81 -4.55
N ARG A 118 -22.15 -11.66 -4.70
CA ARG A 118 -23.50 -11.56 -5.27
C ARG A 118 -23.59 -11.83 -6.78
N ALA A 119 -22.45 -11.73 -7.48
CA ALA A 119 -22.38 -11.87 -8.93
C ALA A 119 -20.97 -12.39 -9.32
N PRO A 120 -20.68 -13.69 -9.12
CA PRO A 120 -19.31 -14.23 -9.25
C PRO A 120 -18.70 -14.13 -10.65
N SER A 121 -19.52 -13.91 -11.68
CA SER A 121 -19.08 -13.65 -13.05
C SER A 121 -18.45 -12.25 -13.21
N VAL A 122 -18.77 -11.30 -12.32
CA VAL A 122 -18.19 -9.96 -12.34
C VAL A 122 -16.82 -9.99 -11.68
N MET A 123 -15.81 -9.53 -12.43
CA MET A 123 -14.45 -9.31 -11.97
C MET A 123 -14.13 -7.82 -12.01
N ALA A 124 -13.48 -7.31 -10.96
CA ALA A 124 -13.08 -5.92 -10.86
C ALA A 124 -11.70 -5.82 -10.21
N LEU A 125 -10.95 -4.77 -10.54
CA LEU A 125 -9.74 -4.39 -9.82
C LEU A 125 -10.16 -3.54 -8.62
N ALA A 126 -9.77 -3.96 -7.41
CA ALA A 126 -10.16 -3.30 -6.17
C ALA A 126 -8.95 -3.05 -5.27
N LEU A 127 -8.99 -1.97 -4.49
CA LEU A 127 -8.07 -1.73 -3.38
C LEU A 127 -8.30 -2.78 -2.31
N THR A 128 -7.29 -3.60 -2.05
CA THR A 128 -7.33 -4.69 -1.06
C THR A 128 -6.40 -4.44 0.12
N TRP A 129 -5.43 -3.54 -0.02
CA TRP A 129 -4.60 -3.08 1.08
C TRP A 129 -4.14 -1.63 0.83
N SER A 130 -3.91 -0.88 1.90
CA SER A 130 -3.30 0.46 1.82
C SER A 130 -2.42 0.73 3.03
N ALA A 131 -1.28 1.37 2.77
CA ALA A 131 -0.44 1.91 3.83
C ALA A 131 -1.13 3.12 4.49
N PRO A 132 -0.79 3.46 5.75
CA PRO A 132 -1.08 4.78 6.29
C PRO A 132 -0.54 5.87 5.35
N GLN A 133 -1.36 6.86 5.03
CA GLN A 133 -0.94 7.98 4.20
C GLN A 133 0.14 8.78 4.92
N ILE A 134 1.25 9.05 4.24
CA ILE A 134 2.33 9.90 4.77
C ILE A 134 2.14 11.29 4.18
N VAL A 135 2.14 12.31 5.04
CA VAL A 135 2.08 13.72 4.63
C VAL A 135 3.22 14.48 5.29
N GLY A 136 3.77 15.46 4.58
CA GLY A 136 4.89 16.23 5.09
C GLY A 136 5.13 17.52 4.33
N VAL A 137 6.11 18.29 4.83
CA VAL A 137 6.64 19.47 4.15
C VAL A 137 8.15 19.34 4.09
N VAL A 138 8.72 19.57 2.92
CA VAL A 138 10.15 19.40 2.65
C VAL A 138 10.70 20.64 1.93
N ALA A 139 11.92 21.05 2.27
CA ALA A 139 12.63 22.07 1.49
C ALA A 139 13.02 21.51 0.12
N VAL A 140 13.10 22.36 -0.90
CA VAL A 140 13.43 21.90 -2.27
C VAL A 140 14.79 21.19 -2.33
N GLU A 141 15.76 21.61 -1.50
CA GLU A 141 17.09 20.99 -1.41
C GLU A 141 17.05 19.58 -0.79
N HIS A 142 15.98 19.24 -0.07
CA HIS A 142 15.79 17.96 0.60
C HIS A 142 14.69 17.11 -0.05
N LEU A 143 14.32 17.38 -1.32
CA LEU A 143 13.26 16.65 -2.02
C LEU A 143 13.51 15.13 -2.09
N ALA A 144 14.75 14.68 -1.88
CA ALA A 144 15.11 13.28 -1.71
C ALA A 144 14.41 12.61 -0.51
N ASP A 145 14.06 13.34 0.55
CA ASP A 145 13.35 12.82 1.72
C ASP A 145 11.96 12.25 1.36
N VAL A 146 11.35 12.72 0.26
CA VAL A 146 10.10 12.16 -0.27
C VAL A 146 10.31 10.73 -0.77
N ARG A 147 11.48 10.41 -1.33
CA ARG A 147 11.84 9.04 -1.73
C ARG A 147 11.99 8.15 -0.51
N ASP A 148 12.55 8.66 0.58
CA ASP A 148 12.66 7.91 1.83
C ASP A 148 11.28 7.66 2.46
N ALA A 149 10.34 8.60 2.34
CA ALA A 149 8.94 8.37 2.72
C ALA A 149 8.29 7.25 1.89
N VAL A 150 8.55 7.19 0.58
CA VAL A 150 8.09 6.08 -0.28
C VAL A 150 8.71 4.75 0.15
N ARG A 151 10.03 4.71 0.39
CA ARG A 151 10.72 3.50 0.87
C ARG A 151 10.15 3.02 2.22
N ALA A 152 9.85 3.94 3.13
CA ALA A 152 9.24 3.60 4.41
C ALA A 152 7.84 2.99 4.23
N ALA A 153 7.02 3.53 3.32
CA ALA A 153 5.72 2.94 3.00
C ALA A 153 5.86 1.52 2.42
N VAL A 154 6.84 1.30 1.53
CA VAL A 154 7.12 -0.03 0.95
C VAL A 154 7.62 -1.00 2.02
N ALA A 155 8.48 -0.57 2.94
CA ALA A 155 8.92 -1.40 4.05
C ALA A 155 7.74 -1.89 4.91
N GLY A 156 6.77 -1.00 5.19
CA GLY A 156 5.54 -1.39 5.89
C GLY A 156 4.66 -2.37 5.10
N PHE A 157 4.60 -2.23 3.77
CA PHE A 157 3.93 -3.20 2.90
C PHE A 157 4.58 -4.60 3.00
N LEU A 158 5.90 -4.67 2.92
CA LEU A 158 6.66 -5.92 3.03
C LEU A 158 6.46 -6.60 4.39
N GLU A 159 6.52 -5.83 5.47
CA GLU A 159 6.24 -6.33 6.83
C GLU A 159 4.83 -6.93 6.93
N ASP A 160 3.83 -6.26 6.35
CA ASP A 160 2.45 -6.73 6.33
C ASP A 160 2.29 -8.03 5.52
N CYS A 161 2.99 -8.17 4.39
CA CYS A 161 3.04 -9.40 3.59
C CYS A 161 3.61 -10.59 4.38
N HIS A 162 4.73 -10.39 5.09
CA HIS A 162 5.35 -11.44 5.92
C HIS A 162 4.44 -11.90 7.06
N LEU A 163 3.78 -10.94 7.71
CA LEU A 163 2.84 -11.22 8.79
C LEU A 163 1.59 -11.96 8.29
N ALA A 164 1.07 -11.61 7.10
CA ALA A 164 -0.04 -12.30 6.47
C ALA A 164 0.29 -13.77 6.16
N THR A 165 1.45 -14.02 5.54
CA THR A 165 1.89 -15.35 5.13
C THR A 165 2.16 -16.25 6.34
N SER A 166 2.80 -15.73 7.38
CA SER A 166 3.08 -16.46 8.63
C SER A 166 1.79 -16.92 9.32
N ARG A 167 0.76 -16.07 9.34
CA ARG A 167 -0.55 -16.37 9.95
C ARG A 167 -1.34 -17.40 9.15
N ALA A 168 -1.33 -17.30 7.81
CA ALA A 168 -1.96 -18.28 6.94
C ALA A 168 -1.39 -19.70 7.16
N ALA A 169 -0.06 -19.80 7.32
CA ALA A 169 0.62 -21.06 7.61
C ALA A 169 0.23 -21.66 8.98
N MET A 170 0.01 -20.82 10.00
CA MET A 170 -0.38 -21.27 11.34
C MET A 170 -1.83 -21.75 11.39
N LYS A 171 -2.76 -21.08 10.70
CA LYS A 171 -4.17 -21.50 10.64
C LYS A 171 -4.32 -22.88 9.99
N LYS A 172 -3.59 -23.15 8.90
CA LYS A 172 -3.61 -24.44 8.21
C LYS A 172 -3.18 -25.62 9.11
N LYS A 173 -2.21 -25.42 10.00
CA LYS A 173 -1.78 -26.45 10.97
C LYS A 173 -2.81 -26.76 12.05
N THR A 174 -3.78 -25.86 12.26
CA THR A 174 -4.78 -26.01 13.34
C THR A 174 -6.07 -26.64 12.83
N ASP A 175 -6.39 -26.50 11.53
CA ASP A 175 -7.59 -27.10 10.91
C ASP A 175 -7.35 -28.54 10.40
N ASP A 176 -6.09 -28.95 10.22
CA ASP A 176 -5.69 -30.30 9.77
C ASP A 176 -5.41 -31.30 10.93
N GLY A 177 -5.75 -30.95 12.19
CA GLY A 177 -5.55 -31.78 13.39
C GLY A 177 -6.83 -31.96 14.20
#